data_AF-A0A1I1NP43-F1
#
_entry.id   AF-A0A1I1NP43-F1
#
_cell.length_a   1.000
_cell.length_b   1.000
_cell.length_c   1.000
_cell.angle_alpha   90.00
_cell.angle_beta   90.00
_cell.angle_gamma   90.00
#
_symmetry.space_group_name_H-M   'P 1'
#
loop_
_entity.id
_entity.type
_entity.pdbx_description
1 polymer ?
#
loop_
_entity_poly.entity_id
_entity_poly.type
_entity_poly.pdbx_seq_one_letter_code
_entity_poly.pdbx_strand_id
1 'polypeptide(L)'
;EIPEDHIHMVVRSEPKMSPSQIMQVIKSISAREFFKLYPDIKRRYFWGGKLWTQSYFVETIGNATEDTIRKYVQNQLIELDKKEVHGSQLGLF
;
A
#
# COMPACT_ATOMS: atom_id res chain seq x y z
N GLU A 1 9.97 -12.47 1.55
CA GLU A 1 10.84 -13.58 1.08
C GLU A 1 11.12 -13.40 -0.40
N ILE A 2 12.24 -13.90 -0.90
CA ILE A 2 12.62 -13.80 -2.32
C ILE A 2 12.91 -15.21 -2.85
N PRO A 3 11.88 -15.97 -3.23
CA PRO A 3 12.04 -17.18 -4.05
C PRO A 3 12.70 -16.87 -5.40
N GLU A 4 13.11 -17.91 -6.13
CA GLU A 4 13.90 -17.75 -7.37
C GLU A 4 13.18 -16.93 -8.46
N ASP A 5 11.85 -16.97 -8.52
CA ASP A 5 11.05 -16.40 -9.61
C ASP A 5 9.98 -15.38 -9.16
N HIS A 6 9.83 -15.11 -7.86
CA HIS A 6 8.86 -14.15 -7.33
C HIS A 6 9.32 -13.51 -6.02
N ILE A 7 8.60 -12.47 -5.57
CA ILE A 7 8.88 -11.76 -4.31
C ILE A 7 7.62 -11.72 -3.45
N HIS A 8 7.76 -12.10 -2.18
CA HIS A 8 6.76 -11.88 -1.13
C HIS A 8 7.15 -10.66 -0.28
N MET A 9 6.23 -9.70 -0.14
CA MET A 9 6.42 -8.47 0.64
C MET A 9 5.26 -8.26 1.59
N VAL A 10 5.56 -7.86 2.83
CA VAL A 10 4.56 -7.27 3.73
C VAL A 10 4.64 -5.77 3.57
N VAL A 11 3.51 -5.16 3.18
CA VAL A 11 3.45 -3.72 2.89
C VAL A 11 2.44 -3.06 3.82
N ARG A 12 2.87 -1.98 4.47
CA ARG A 12 1.98 -1.07 5.19
C ARG A 12 1.72 0.15 4.31
N SER A 13 0.45 0.50 4.13
CA SER A 13 0.04 1.64 3.32
C SER A 13 -1.02 2.48 4.03
N GLU A 14 -1.27 3.68 3.51
CA GLU A 14 -2.47 4.44 3.88
C GLU A 14 -3.72 3.71 3.38
N PRO A 15 -4.83 3.72 4.15
CA PRO A 15 -6.07 3.04 3.77
C PRO A 15 -6.71 3.55 2.47
N LYS A 16 -6.38 4.79 2.06
CA LYS A 16 -6.90 5.41 0.84
C LYS A 16 -6.24 4.89 -0.44
N MET A 17 -5.06 4.29 -0.34
CA MET A 17 -4.36 3.76 -1.50
C MET A 17 -4.91 2.38 -1.85
N SER A 18 -5.30 2.19 -3.10
CA SER A 18 -5.74 0.87 -3.54
C SER A 18 -4.54 -0.09 -3.63
N PRO A 19 -4.75 -1.41 -3.42
CA PRO A 19 -3.72 -2.41 -3.68
C PRO A 19 -3.11 -2.31 -5.07
N SER A 20 -3.92 -1.98 -6.09
CA SER A 20 -3.46 -1.83 -7.47
C SER A 20 -2.50 -0.64 -7.65
N GLN A 21 -2.77 0.50 -7.01
CA GLN A 21 -1.89 1.66 -7.04
C GLN A 21 -0.55 1.35 -6.36
N ILE A 22 -0.59 0.69 -5.19
CA ILE A 22 0.61 0.26 -4.46
C ILE A 22 1.46 -0.64 -5.36
N MET A 23 0.86 -1.67 -5.96
CA MET A 23 1.59 -2.60 -6.81
C MET A 23 2.09 -1.96 -8.11
N GLN A 24 1.39 -0.99 -8.67
CA GLN A 24 1.87 -0.21 -9.81
C GLN A 24 3.16 0.54 -9.46
N VAL A 25 3.19 1.21 -8.31
CA VAL A 25 4.38 1.94 -7.84
C VAL A 25 5.53 0.99 -7.57
N ILE A 26 5.30 -0.09 -6.82
CA ILE A 26 6.35 -1.06 -6.48
C ILE A 26 6.96 -1.68 -7.74
N LYS A 27 6.13 -2.21 -8.65
CA LYS A 27 6.62 -2.90 -9.85
C LYS A 27 7.29 -1.94 -10.82
N SER A 28 6.79 -0.71 -10.97
CA SER A 28 7.38 0.28 -11.87
C SER A 28 8.74 0.79 -11.39
N ILE A 29 8.85 1.16 -10.11
CA ILE A 29 10.09 1.69 -9.54
C ILE A 29 11.14 0.59 -9.49
N SER A 30 10.80 -0.60 -8.97
CA SER A 30 11.76 -1.71 -8.87
C SER A 30 12.29 -2.14 -10.25
N ALA A 31 11.44 -2.24 -11.27
CA ALA A 31 11.88 -2.57 -12.63
C ALA A 31 12.83 -1.49 -13.19
N ARG A 32 12.48 -0.21 -12.99
CA ARG A 32 13.31 0.90 -13.46
C ARG A 32 14.68 0.89 -12.80
N GLU A 33 14.75 0.76 -11.48
CA GLU A 33 16.01 0.77 -10.75
C GLU A 33 16.85 -0.50 -11.05
N PHE A 34 16.22 -1.67 -11.14
CA PHE A 34 16.90 -2.91 -11.53
C PHE A 34 17.59 -2.77 -12.89
N PHE A 35 16.88 -2.27 -13.91
CA PHE A 35 17.45 -2.11 -15.24
C PHE A 35 18.50 -0.99 -15.35
N LYS A 36 18.48 0.00 -14.47
CA LYS A 36 19.57 0.98 -14.35
C LYS A 36 20.83 0.35 -13.78
N LEU A 37 20.69 -0.52 -12.78
CA LEU A 37 21.81 -1.22 -12.15
C LEU A 37 22.39 -2.32 -13.05
N TYR A 38 21.54 -2.99 -13.83
CA TYR A 38 21.93 -4.14 -14.66
C TYR A 38 21.55 -3.97 -16.14
N PRO A 39 22.14 -3.00 -16.85
CA PRO A 39 21.81 -2.73 -18.25
C PRO A 39 22.14 -3.92 -19.18
N ASP A 40 23.17 -4.70 -18.87
CA ASP A 40 23.54 -5.88 -19.65
C ASP A 40 22.52 -7.02 -19.50
N ILE A 41 21.96 -7.22 -18.31
CA ILE A 41 20.90 -8.21 -18.06
C ILE A 41 19.65 -7.82 -18.86
N LYS A 42 19.28 -6.53 -18.85
CA LYS A 42 18.18 -6.02 -19.68
C LYS A 42 18.37 -6.40 -21.15
N ARG A 43 19.56 -6.13 -21.69
CA ARG A 43 19.88 -6.35 -23.11
C ARG A 43 19.87 -7.84 -23.49
N ARG A 44 20.35 -8.72 -22.59
CA ARG A 44 20.49 -10.15 -22.86
C ARG A 44 19.19 -10.95 -22.66
N TYR A 45 18.43 -10.65 -21.61
CA TYR A 45 17.33 -11.53 -21.17
C TYR A 45 15.95 -10.86 -21.20
N PHE A 46 15.88 -9.53 -21.13
CA PHE A 46 14.60 -8.80 -21.02
C PHE A 46 14.42 -7.84 -22.19
N TRP A 47 14.45 -8.36 -23.43
CA TRP A 47 14.14 -7.56 -24.61
C TRP A 47 12.71 -7.02 -24.48
N GLY A 48 12.55 -5.69 -24.47
CA GLY A 48 11.27 -5.03 -24.18
C GLY A 48 11.11 -4.51 -22.74
N GLY A 49 12.08 -4.76 -21.85
CA GLY A 49 12.20 -4.08 -20.56
C GLY A 49 11.08 -4.37 -19.56
N LYS A 50 10.46 -5.55 -19.62
CA LYS A 50 9.46 -6.00 -18.65
C LYS A 50 10.13 -6.92 -17.64
N LEU A 51 10.37 -6.44 -16.42
CA LEU A 51 10.90 -7.26 -15.33
C LEU A 51 9.81 -8.14 -14.70
N TRP A 52 8.60 -7.58 -14.55
CA TRP A 52 7.49 -8.22 -13.86
C TRP A 52 6.39 -8.65 -14.84
N THR A 53 5.69 -9.73 -14.50
CA THR A 53 4.40 -10.08 -15.13
C THR A 53 3.36 -8.99 -14.86
N GLN A 54 2.21 -9.01 -15.54
CA GLN A 54 1.13 -8.05 -15.23
C GLN A 54 0.44 -8.39 -13.91
N SER A 55 0.28 -9.67 -13.62
CA SER A 55 -0.40 -10.20 -12.44
C SER A 55 0.34 -9.92 -11.13
N TYR A 56 -0.40 -9.95 -10.03
CA TYR A 56 0.11 -9.92 -8.66
C TYR A 56 -0.92 -10.58 -7.73
N PHE A 57 -0.47 -11.06 -6.58
CA PHE A 57 -1.34 -11.55 -5.50
C PHE A 57 -1.28 -10.57 -4.33
N VAL A 58 -2.42 -10.34 -3.68
CA VAL A 58 -2.50 -9.48 -2.49
C VAL A 58 -3.54 -10.04 -1.53
N GLU A 59 -3.19 -10.06 -0.25
CA GLU A 59 -4.07 -10.44 0.84
C GLU A 59 -3.88 -9.50 2.02
N THR A 60 -4.94 -9.31 2.81
CA THR A 60 -4.86 -8.51 4.05
C THR A 60 -4.35 -9.39 5.17
N ILE A 61 -3.29 -8.96 5.83
CA ILE A 61 -2.78 -9.59 7.05
C ILE A 61 -3.36 -8.81 8.24
N GLY A 62 -4.25 -9.45 9.01
CA GLY A 62 -4.90 -8.80 10.14
C GLY A 62 -5.19 -9.77 11.29
N ASN A 63 -4.57 -9.54 12.45
CA ASN A 63 -4.97 -10.10 13.74
C ASN A 63 -5.73 -9.04 14.55
N ALA A 64 -6.77 -8.44 13.96
CA ALA A 64 -7.60 -7.48 14.69
C ALA A 64 -8.64 -8.25 15.52
N THR A 65 -8.43 -8.31 16.83
CA THR A 65 -9.43 -8.83 17.77
C THR A 65 -10.68 -7.95 17.78
N GLU A 66 -11.83 -8.50 18.16
CA GLU A 66 -13.09 -7.75 18.29
C GLU A 66 -12.93 -6.50 19.17
N ASP A 67 -12.15 -6.60 20.25
CA ASP A 67 -11.86 -5.47 21.14
C ASP A 67 -11.04 -4.36 20.45
N THR A 68 -10.11 -4.72 19.56
CA THR A 68 -9.35 -3.75 18.76
C THR A 68 -10.27 -3.00 17.81
N ILE A 69 -11.21 -3.71 17.18
CA ILE A 69 -12.19 -3.12 16.26
C ILE A 69 -13.17 -2.22 17.03
N ARG A 70 -13.69 -2.68 18.16
CA ARG A 70 -14.60 -1.91 19.03
C ARG A 70 -13.96 -0.61 19.51
N LYS A 71 -12.71 -0.66 19.99
CA LYS A 71 -11.96 0.52 20.42
C LYS A 71 -11.71 1.49 19.25
N TYR A 72 -11.36 0.96 18.08
CA TYR A 72 -11.17 1.79 16.88
C TYR A 72 -12.47 2.55 16.52
N VAL A 73 -13.61 1.87 16.48
CA VAL A 73 -14.91 2.49 16.18
C VAL A 73 -15.30 3.53 17.22
N GLN A 74 -15.17 3.21 18.52
CA GLN A 74 -15.47 4.15 19.60
C GLN A 74 -14.60 5.42 19.52
N ASN A 75 -13.30 5.26 19.27
CA ASN A 75 -12.39 6.40 19.13
C ASN A 75 -12.73 7.26 17.90
N GLN A 76 -13.14 6.66 16.79
CA GLN A 76 -13.58 7.41 15.60
C GLN A 76 -14.84 8.24 15.89
N LEU A 77 -15.83 7.67 16.60
CA LEU A 77 -17.05 8.38 16.98
C LEU A 77 -16.76 9.56 17.91
N ILE A 78 -15.89 9.36 18.92
CA ILE A 78 -15.49 10.44 19.84
C ILE A 78 -14.79 11.59 19.09
N GLU A 79 -13.93 11.29 18.12
CA GLU A 79 -13.24 12.32 17.33
C GLU A 79 -14.19 13.07 16.38
N LEU A 80 -15.25 12.41 15.89
CA LEU A 80 -16.31 13.06 15.12
C LEU A 80 -17.15 13.99 16.01
N ASP A 81 -17.59 13.52 17.18
CA ASP A 81 -18.36 14.32 18.15
C ASP A 81 -17.57 15.57 18.59
N LYS A 82 -16.28 15.43 18.88
CA LYS A 82 -15.41 16.58 19.21
C LYS A 82 -15.32 17.59 18.08
N LYS A 83 -15.24 17.13 16.83
CA LYS A 83 -15.20 18.01 15.65
C LYS A 83 -16.52 18.73 15.42
N GLU A 84 -17.65 18.09 15.67
CA GLU A 84 -18.96 18.73 15.63
C GLU A 84 -19.12 19.78 16.74
N VAL A 85 -18.73 19.46 17.98
CA VAL A 85 -18.73 20.43 19.09
C VAL A 85 -17.84 21.62 18.78
N HIS A 86 -16.63 21.41 18.28
CA HIS A 86 -15.72 22.50 17.91
C HIS A 86 -16.22 23.33 16.71
N GLY A 87 -16.81 22.69 15.70
CA GLY A 87 -17.42 23.38 14.55
C GLY A 87 -18.63 24.22 14.93
N SER A 88 -19.46 23.73 15.86
CA SER A 88 -20.61 24.48 16.39
C SER A 88 -20.20 25.70 17.23
N GLN A 89 -19.02 25.67 17.86
CA GLN A 89 -18.48 26.79 18.64
C GLN A 89 -17.94 27.94 17.75
N LEU A 90 -17.68 27.69 16.46
CA LEU A 90 -17.23 28.69 15.47
C LEU A 90 -18.39 29.28 14.64
N GLY A 91 -19.62 28.84 14.86
CA GLY A 91 -20.82 29.28 14.12
C GLY A 91 -21.66 30.35 14.82
N LEU A 92 -21.03 31.27 15.58
CA LEU A 92 -21.75 32.37 16.21
C LEU A 92 -20.89 33.64 16.34
N PHE A 93 -20.27 34.05 15.23
CA PHE A 93 -19.98 35.44 14.89
C PHE A 93 -20.05 35.62 13.37
#